data_AF-A0A9D7F010-F1
#
_entry.id   AF-A0A9D7F010-F1
#
_cell.length_a   1.000
_cell.length_b   1.000
_cell.length_c   1.000
_cell.angle_alpha   90.00
_cell.angle_beta   90.00
_cell.angle_gamma   90.00
#
_symmetry.space_group_name_H-M   'P 1'
#
loop_
_entity.id
_entity.type
_entity.pdbx_description
1 polymer ?
#
loop_
_entity_poly.entity_id
_entity_poly.type
_entity_poly.pdbx_seq_one_letter_code
_entity_poly.pdbx_strand_id
1 'polypeptide(L)'
;MTKTRVEAFSDGVIAIIITIMVLEMKVPQIHSIKEVNGSMMWANLHLLFWLSLIPFASGWMGENHFEPKTLAVYALLLNLCGVAYYVLLKVIQSCNRDNETFRVVLEKQSRKGMLSMVLYTIAIPAAFLHEAIAGVLIIMVAILWLIPDRNIEKAEKEH
;
A
#
# COMPACT_ATOMS: atom_id res chain seq x y z
N MET A 1 -14.97 -0.11 30.80
CA MET A 1 -16.08 0.28 29.92
C MET A 1 -15.79 1.52 29.05
N THR A 2 -14.55 2.03 28.98
CA THR A 2 -14.19 3.25 28.23
C THR A 2 -13.20 3.05 27.07
N LYS A 3 -12.54 1.87 26.96
CA LYS A 3 -11.53 1.61 25.91
C LYS A 3 -12.12 1.50 24.50
N THR A 4 -13.26 0.84 24.36
CA THR A 4 -13.94 0.60 23.07
C THR A 4 -14.34 1.88 22.33
N ARG A 5 -14.69 2.94 23.06
CA ARG A 5 -15.10 4.23 22.45
C ARG A 5 -13.92 5.03 21.91
N VAL A 6 -12.75 4.92 22.54
CA VAL A 6 -11.52 5.60 22.11
C VAL A 6 -10.90 4.86 20.94
N GLU A 7 -10.94 3.52 20.95
CA GLU A 7 -10.50 2.68 19.82
C GLU A 7 -11.36 2.92 18.57
N ALA A 8 -12.70 2.89 18.70
CA ALA A 8 -13.60 3.20 17.58
C ALA A 8 -13.44 4.63 17.03
N PHE A 9 -13.09 5.59 17.89
CA PHE A 9 -12.79 6.96 17.48
C PHE A 9 -11.46 7.06 16.72
N SER A 10 -10.42 6.34 17.17
CA SER A 10 -9.12 6.31 16.50
C SER A 10 -9.19 5.61 15.14
N ASP A 11 -9.95 4.52 15.03
CA ASP A 11 -10.15 3.79 13.76
C ASP A 11 -10.96 4.62 12.75
N GLY A 12 -11.96 5.37 13.20
CA GLY A 12 -12.67 6.33 12.36
C GLY A 12 -11.76 7.44 11.84
N VAL A 13 -10.88 7.97 12.70
CA VAL A 13 -9.89 8.99 12.30
C VAL A 13 -8.87 8.42 11.32
N ILE A 14 -8.37 7.19 11.52
CA ILE A 14 -7.44 6.54 10.60
C ILE A 14 -8.11 6.25 9.24
N ALA A 15 -9.36 5.77 9.23
CA ALA A 15 -10.11 5.56 8.00
C ALA A 15 -10.34 6.86 7.23
N ILE A 16 -10.66 7.95 7.93
CA ILE A 16 -10.81 9.29 7.33
C ILE A 16 -9.46 9.80 6.82
N ILE A 17 -8.36 9.65 7.57
CA ILE A 17 -7.01 10.06 7.14
C ILE A 17 -6.56 9.27 5.91
N ILE A 18 -6.79 7.96 5.86
CA ILE A 18 -6.47 7.12 4.69
C ILE A 18 -7.34 7.53 3.50
N THR A 19 -8.62 7.81 3.70
CA THR A 19 -9.52 8.28 2.64
C THR A 19 -9.10 9.66 2.12
N ILE A 20 -8.77 10.58 3.01
CA ILE A 20 -8.25 11.91 2.66
C ILE A 20 -6.89 11.78 1.97
N MET A 21 -6.00 10.90 2.44
CA MET A 21 -4.67 10.67 1.84
C MET A 21 -4.77 10.03 0.46
N VAL A 22 -5.77 9.16 0.24
CA VAL A 22 -6.12 8.60 -1.08
C VAL A 22 -6.76 9.65 -1.99
N LEU A 23 -7.54 10.58 -1.45
CA LEU A 23 -8.15 11.69 -2.20
C LEU A 23 -7.14 12.82 -2.51
N GLU A 24 -6.17 13.06 -1.63
CA GLU A 24 -5.03 13.97 -1.79
C GLU A 24 -3.92 13.37 -2.67
N MET A 25 -4.07 12.13 -3.11
CA MET A 25 -3.27 11.58 -4.20
C MET A 25 -3.59 12.39 -5.46
N LYS A 26 -2.83 13.47 -5.65
CA LYS A 26 -2.81 14.24 -6.90
C LYS A 26 -2.58 13.23 -8.02
N VAL A 27 -3.65 12.91 -8.75
CA VAL A 27 -3.53 12.28 -10.05
C VAL A 27 -2.59 13.20 -10.83
N PRO A 28 -1.39 12.77 -11.23
CA PRO A 28 -0.50 13.63 -12.00
C PRO A 28 -1.31 14.08 -13.20
N GLN A 29 -1.43 15.40 -13.38
CA GLN A 29 -2.29 15.99 -14.41
C GLN A 29 -1.96 15.29 -15.73
N ILE A 30 -2.93 14.53 -16.25
CA ILE A 30 -2.80 13.63 -17.41
C ILE A 30 -2.75 14.44 -18.72
N HIS A 31 -2.12 15.62 -18.69
CA HIS A 31 -1.98 16.54 -19.81
C HIS A 31 -0.59 16.48 -20.45
N SER A 32 0.31 15.57 -20.02
CA SER A 32 1.64 15.45 -20.63
C SER A 32 2.23 14.03 -20.75
N ILE A 33 1.44 12.97 -20.54
CA ILE A 33 1.90 11.61 -20.89
C ILE A 33 1.37 11.28 -22.28
N LYS A 34 2.24 11.49 -23.28
CA LYS A 34 1.88 11.38 -24.70
C LYS A 34 1.47 9.97 -25.15
N GLU A 35 1.71 8.91 -24.36
CA GLU A 35 1.13 7.58 -24.58
C GLU A 35 0.97 6.83 -23.25
N VAL A 36 -0.24 6.83 -22.68
CA VAL A 36 -0.57 5.88 -21.59
C VAL A 36 -0.75 4.51 -22.23
N ASN A 37 0.27 3.65 -22.13
CA ASN A 37 0.20 2.28 -22.62
C ASN A 37 -0.93 1.54 -21.90
N GLY A 38 -1.81 0.84 -22.63
CA GLY A 38 -2.94 0.11 -22.05
C GLY A 38 -2.53 -0.86 -20.92
N SER A 39 -1.32 -1.40 -20.98
CA SER A 39 -0.76 -2.27 -19.93
C SER A 39 -0.60 -1.55 -18.58
N MET A 40 -0.19 -0.27 -18.61
CA MET A 40 0.03 0.57 -17.43
C MET A 40 -1.31 0.89 -16.75
N MET A 41 -2.34 1.15 -17.56
CA MET A 41 -3.71 1.40 -17.09
C MET A 41 -4.33 0.14 -16.47
N TRP A 42 -4.15 -1.02 -17.11
CA TRP A 42 -4.62 -2.31 -16.55
C TRP A 42 -3.95 -2.65 -15.22
N ALA A 43 -2.63 -2.47 -15.11
CA ALA A 43 -1.92 -2.68 -13.85
C ALA A 43 -2.40 -1.72 -12.75
N ASN A 44 -2.68 -0.46 -13.10
CA ASN A 44 -3.21 0.52 -12.17
C ASN A 44 -4.64 0.19 -11.71
N LEU A 45 -5.53 -0.23 -12.63
CA LEU A 45 -6.87 -0.69 -12.28
C LEU A 45 -6.85 -1.91 -11.35
N HIS A 46 -5.92 -2.84 -11.59
CA HIS A 46 -5.73 -3.99 -10.71
C HIS A 46 -5.29 -3.57 -9.29
N LEU A 47 -4.40 -2.59 -9.16
CA LEU A 47 -4.02 -2.02 -7.87
C LEU A 47 -5.20 -1.32 -7.19
N LEU A 48 -5.91 -0.44 -7.91
CA LEU A 48 -7.05 0.31 -7.39
C LEU A 48 -8.18 -0.62 -6.90
N PHE A 49 -8.39 -1.73 -7.58
CA PHE A 49 -9.33 -2.76 -7.15
C PHE A 49 -9.03 -3.25 -5.73
N TRP A 50 -7.79 -3.67 -5.44
CA TRP A 50 -7.42 -4.15 -4.11
C TRP A 50 -7.41 -3.03 -3.07
N LEU A 51 -6.95 -1.83 -3.43
CA LEU A 51 -7.00 -0.67 -2.54
C LEU A 51 -8.42 -0.31 -2.12
N SER A 52 -9.40 -0.46 -3.02
CA SER A 52 -10.81 -0.18 -2.72
C SER A 52 -11.41 -1.08 -1.63
N LEU A 53 -10.84 -2.28 -1.44
CA LEU A 53 -11.29 -3.25 -0.44
C LEU A 53 -10.69 -3.00 0.95
N ILE A 54 -9.67 -2.14 1.08
CA ILE A 54 -8.99 -1.87 2.35
C ILE A 54 -9.94 -1.33 3.43
N PRO A 55 -10.79 -0.30 3.16
CA PRO A 55 -11.71 0.23 4.18
C PRO A 55 -12.70 -0.83 4.66
N PHE A 56 -13.17 -1.68 3.75
CA PHE A 56 -14.07 -2.78 4.08
C PHE A 56 -13.39 -3.81 4.97
N ALA A 57 -12.19 -4.28 4.60
CA ALA A 57 -11.45 -5.25 5.40
C ALA A 57 -11.00 -4.68 6.75
N SER A 58 -10.64 -3.38 6.80
CA SER A 58 -10.29 -2.69 8.03
C SER A 58 -11.49 -2.53 8.97
N GLY A 59 -12.65 -2.15 8.44
CA GLY A 59 -13.88 -2.07 9.23
C GLY A 59 -14.32 -3.43 9.76
N TRP A 60 -14.28 -4.46 8.91
CA TRP A 60 -14.59 -5.83 9.30
C TRP A 60 -13.64 -6.37 10.37
N MET A 61 -12.34 -6.04 10.29
CA MET A 61 -11.35 -6.38 11.32
C MET A 61 -11.67 -5.71 12.67
N GLY A 62 -12.04 -4.43 12.66
CA GLY A 62 -12.39 -3.68 13.87
C GLY A 62 -13.65 -4.20 14.56
N GLU A 63 -14.70 -4.53 13.80
CA GLU A 63 -15.95 -5.10 14.33
C GLU A 63 -15.76 -6.49 14.97
N ASN A 64 -14.82 -7.28 14.43
CA ASN A 64 -14.50 -8.62 14.93
C ASN A 64 -13.38 -8.61 15.99
N HIS A 65 -13.13 -7.49 16.66
CA HIS A 65 -12.15 -7.37 17.74
C HIS A 65 -10.74 -7.88 17.38
N PHE A 66 -10.30 -7.66 16.14
CA PHE A 66 -9.01 -8.13 15.64
C PHE A 66 -8.79 -9.65 15.72
N GLU A 67 -9.88 -10.44 15.61
CA GLU A 67 -9.79 -11.91 15.57
C GLU A 67 -8.72 -12.40 14.56
N PRO A 68 -8.00 -13.49 14.86
CA PRO A 68 -6.96 -14.05 14.00
C PRO A 68 -7.35 -14.20 12.52
N LYS A 69 -8.60 -14.60 12.27
CA LYS A 69 -9.16 -14.79 10.91
C LYS A 69 -9.28 -13.47 10.16
N THR A 70 -9.78 -12.42 10.82
CA THR A 70 -10.00 -11.12 10.16
C THR A 70 -8.67 -10.40 9.93
N LEU A 71 -7.72 -10.54 10.87
CA LEU A 71 -6.36 -10.05 10.73
C LEU A 71 -5.60 -10.75 9.59
N ALA A 72 -5.75 -12.08 9.45
CA ALA A 72 -5.14 -12.83 8.36
C ALA A 72 -5.69 -12.40 6.99
N VAL A 73 -7.00 -12.17 6.88
CA VAL A 73 -7.63 -11.65 5.65
C VAL A 73 -7.16 -10.22 5.35
N TYR A 74 -7.03 -9.37 6.36
CA TYR A 74 -6.49 -8.03 6.19
C TYR A 74 -5.03 -8.04 5.71
N ALA A 75 -4.18 -8.87 6.34
CA ALA A 75 -2.79 -9.08 5.92
C ALA A 75 -2.68 -9.65 4.50
N LEU A 76 -3.55 -10.58 4.13
CA LEU A 76 -3.65 -11.11 2.76
C LEU A 76 -4.03 -10.02 1.77
N LEU A 77 -5.01 -9.18 2.09
CA LEU A 77 -5.41 -8.08 1.23
C LEU A 77 -4.26 -7.08 1.02
N LEU A 78 -3.55 -6.71 2.10
CA LEU A 78 -2.36 -5.85 2.01
C LEU A 78 -1.24 -6.50 1.17
N ASN A 79 -1.08 -7.83 1.26
CA ASN A 79 -0.14 -8.55 0.42
C ASN A 79 -0.53 -8.46 -1.06
N LEU A 80 -1.81 -8.64 -1.39
CA LEU A 80 -2.34 -8.52 -2.75
C LEU A 80 -2.18 -7.10 -3.31
N CYS A 81 -2.43 -6.07 -2.49
CA CYS A 81 -2.11 -4.68 -2.83
C CYS A 81 -0.62 -4.52 -3.16
N GLY A 82 0.26 -5.11 -2.34
CA GLY A 82 1.70 -5.12 -2.57
C GLY A 82 2.06 -5.75 -3.92
N VAL A 83 1.54 -6.95 -4.20
CA VAL A 83 1.75 -7.66 -5.48
C VAL A 83 1.30 -6.81 -6.67
N ALA A 84 0.09 -6.26 -6.60
CA ALA A 84 -0.45 -5.39 -7.65
C ALA A 84 0.42 -4.15 -7.87
N TYR A 85 0.92 -3.55 -6.80
CA TYR A 85 1.83 -2.41 -6.85
C TYR A 85 3.17 -2.76 -7.52
N TYR A 86 3.73 -3.93 -7.23
CA TYR A 86 4.96 -4.38 -7.90
C TYR A 86 4.75 -4.66 -9.39
N VAL A 87 3.61 -5.24 -9.76
CA VAL A 87 3.24 -5.41 -11.18
C VAL A 87 3.17 -4.04 -11.87
N LEU A 88 2.53 -3.06 -11.23
CA LEU A 88 2.49 -1.69 -11.74
C LEU A 88 3.92 -1.13 -11.93
N LEU A 89 4.79 -1.21 -10.92
CA LEU A 89 6.17 -0.74 -11.04
C LEU A 89 6.93 -1.43 -12.18
N LYS A 90 6.77 -2.74 -12.36
CA LYS A 90 7.38 -3.51 -13.45
C LYS A 90 6.92 -3.03 -14.83
N VAL A 91 5.62 -2.77 -14.99
CA VAL A 91 5.07 -2.24 -16.25
C VAL A 91 5.60 -0.84 -16.50
N ILE A 92 5.64 0.03 -15.49
CA ILE A 92 6.20 1.39 -15.60
C ILE A 92 7.68 1.36 -16.01
N GLN A 93 8.48 0.48 -15.40
CA GLN A 93 9.88 0.26 -15.76
C GLN A 93 10.03 -0.23 -17.21
N SER A 94 9.12 -1.08 -17.68
CA SER A 94 9.17 -1.60 -19.06
C SER A 94 8.88 -0.53 -20.11
N CYS A 95 8.07 0.49 -19.78
CA CYS A 95 7.73 1.60 -20.67
C CYS A 95 8.76 2.73 -20.67
N ASN A 96 9.52 2.93 -19.58
CA ASN A 96 10.47 4.03 -19.42
C ASN A 96 11.93 3.54 -19.34
N ARG A 97 12.31 2.56 -20.18
CA ARG A 97 13.65 1.94 -20.13
C ARG A 97 14.80 2.93 -20.34
N ASP A 98 14.55 4.03 -21.03
CA ASP A 98 15.58 4.97 -21.49
C ASP A 98 15.96 6.04 -20.45
N ASN A 99 15.25 6.13 -19.32
CA ASN A 99 15.53 7.11 -18.26
C ASN A 99 16.19 6.44 -17.04
N GLU A 100 17.51 6.56 -16.93
CA GLU A 100 18.31 5.91 -15.90
C GLU A 100 17.99 6.42 -14.48
N THR A 101 17.79 7.74 -14.31
CA THR A 101 17.37 8.35 -13.03
C THR A 101 16.05 7.76 -12.54
N PHE A 102 15.07 7.63 -13.44
CA PHE A 102 13.76 7.06 -13.12
C PHE A 102 13.85 5.56 -12.79
N ARG A 103 14.71 4.81 -13.50
CA ARG A 103 14.94 3.39 -13.23
C ARG A 103 15.48 3.14 -11.82
N VAL A 104 16.47 3.91 -11.39
CA VAL A 104 17.07 3.80 -10.04
C VAL A 104 16.04 4.09 -8.94
N VAL A 105 15.18 5.10 -9.14
CA VAL A 105 14.08 5.42 -8.20
C VAL A 105 13.09 4.25 -8.12
N LEU A 106 12.65 3.71 -9.26
CA LEU A 106 11.71 2.60 -9.31
C LEU A 106 12.27 1.30 -8.72
N GLU A 107 13.56 1.00 -8.92
CA GLU A 107 14.21 -0.17 -8.32
C GLU A 107 14.26 -0.09 -6.79
N LYS A 108 14.60 1.09 -6.25
CA LYS A 108 14.59 1.33 -4.80
C LYS A 108 13.19 1.16 -4.23
N GLN A 109 12.18 1.68 -4.92
CA GLN A 109 10.78 1.56 -4.56
C GLN A 109 10.28 0.10 -4.63
N SER A 110 10.69 -0.63 -5.67
CA SER A 110 10.39 -2.06 -5.86
C SER A 110 10.97 -2.91 -4.73
N ARG A 111 12.20 -2.62 -4.29
CA ARG A 111 12.84 -3.32 -3.16
C ARG A 111 12.11 -3.07 -1.83
N LYS A 112 11.64 -1.83 -1.58
CA LYS A 112 10.78 -1.53 -0.42
C LYS A 112 9.44 -2.29 -0.50
N GLY A 113 8.85 -2.35 -1.69
CA GLY A 113 7.62 -3.11 -1.94
C GLY A 113 7.79 -4.60 -1.70
N MET A 114 8.90 -5.20 -2.16
CA MET A 114 9.20 -6.62 -1.95
C MET A 114 9.41 -6.95 -0.47
N LEU A 115 10.12 -6.09 0.28
CA LEU A 115 10.26 -6.25 1.73
C LEU A 115 8.89 -6.20 2.43
N SER A 116 8.02 -5.28 2.01
CA SER A 116 6.65 -5.16 2.52
C SER A 116 5.84 -6.43 2.25
N MET A 117 5.92 -7.00 1.05
CA MET A 117 5.25 -8.26 0.73
C MET A 117 5.71 -9.41 1.61
N VAL A 118 7.03 -9.56 1.80
CA VAL A 118 7.57 -10.61 2.67
C VAL A 118 7.03 -10.47 4.09
N LEU A 119 7.00 -9.24 4.63
CA LEU A 119 6.46 -8.98 5.95
C LEU A 119 4.96 -9.29 6.04
N TYR A 120 4.16 -8.92 5.04
CA TYR A 120 2.73 -9.28 5.00
C TYR A 120 2.52 -10.79 4.86
N THR A 121 3.33 -11.49 4.06
CA THR A 121 3.26 -12.96 3.92
C THR A 121 3.60 -13.65 5.24
N ILE A 122 4.52 -13.11 6.04
CA ILE A 122 4.84 -13.61 7.38
C ILE A 122 3.73 -13.26 8.38
N ALA A 123 3.08 -12.10 8.23
CA ALA A 123 1.98 -11.70 9.10
C ALA A 123 0.76 -12.62 9.01
N ILE A 124 0.49 -13.23 7.85
CA ILE A 124 -0.64 -14.17 7.65
C ILE A 124 -0.55 -15.40 8.58
N PRO A 125 0.51 -16.24 8.56
CA PRO A 125 0.64 -17.35 9.49
C PRO A 125 0.85 -16.87 10.93
N ALA A 126 1.51 -15.73 11.13
CA ALA A 126 1.69 -15.16 12.48
C ALA A 126 0.35 -14.80 13.13
N ALA A 127 -0.66 -14.40 12.36
CA ALA A 127 -1.99 -14.08 12.88
C ALA A 127 -2.64 -15.27 13.61
N PHE A 128 -2.38 -16.50 13.15
CA PHE A 128 -2.92 -17.72 13.77
C PHE A 128 -2.11 -18.18 15.00
N LEU A 129 -0.86 -17.74 15.15
CA LEU A 129 -0.02 -18.06 16.30
C LEU A 129 -0.16 -17.02 17.41
N HIS A 130 -0.04 -15.74 17.05
CA HIS A 130 -0.16 -14.58 17.93
C HIS A 130 -0.63 -13.36 17.14
N GLU A 131 -1.87 -12.94 17.35
CA GLU A 131 -2.49 -11.75 16.77
C GLU A 131 -1.66 -10.46 16.98
N ALA A 132 -1.04 -10.32 18.15
CA ALA A 132 -0.17 -9.17 18.46
C ALA A 132 1.06 -9.10 17.54
N ILE A 133 1.66 -10.24 17.18
CA ILE A 133 2.84 -10.28 16.30
C ILE A 133 2.46 -9.86 14.88
N ALA A 134 1.33 -10.36 14.38
CA ALA A 134 0.82 -9.98 13.07
C ALA A 134 0.48 -8.47 13.01
N GLY A 135 -0.16 -7.92 14.05
CA GLY A 135 -0.41 -6.49 14.17
C GLY A 135 0.88 -5.66 14.14
N VAL A 136 1.91 -6.06 14.90
CA VAL A 136 3.22 -5.39 14.93
C VAL A 136 3.91 -5.44 13.56
N LEU A 137 3.85 -6.57 12.86
CA LEU A 137 4.40 -6.69 11.50
C LEU A 137 3.71 -5.73 10.52
N ILE A 138 2.38 -5.64 10.57
CA ILE A 138 1.61 -4.72 9.71
C ILE A 138 1.97 -3.26 10.02
N ILE A 139 2.05 -2.89 11.30
CA ILE A 139 2.46 -1.53 11.73
C ILE A 139 3.89 -1.22 11.29
N MET A 140 4.82 -2.18 11.38
CA MET A 140 6.19 -1.99 10.89
C MET A 140 6.23 -1.68 9.40
N VAL A 141 5.39 -2.33 8.59
CA VAL A 141 5.29 -2.00 7.16
C VAL A 141 4.74 -0.60 6.95
N ALA A 142 3.72 -0.19 7.72
CA ALA A 142 3.18 1.18 7.65
C ALA A 142 4.26 2.23 7.98
N ILE A 143 5.07 2.00 9.02
CA ILE A 143 6.19 2.88 9.39
C ILE A 143 7.25 2.92 8.28
N LEU A 144 7.57 1.78 7.68
CA LEU A 144 8.52 1.69 6.56
C LEU A 144 8.09 2.58 5.38
N TRP A 145 6.80 2.66 5.12
CA TRP A 145 6.22 3.50 4.07
C TRP A 145 6.04 4.96 4.46
N LEU A 146 5.88 5.27 5.76
CA LEU A 146 5.76 6.64 6.26
C LEU A 146 7.02 7.48 6.02
N ILE A 147 8.19 6.86 5.82
CA ILE A 147 9.44 7.57 5.54
C ILE A 147 9.53 7.85 4.03
N PRO A 148 9.20 9.08 3.57
CA PRO A 148 9.24 9.42 2.15
C PRO A 148 10.66 9.30 1.63
N ASP A 149 10.80 8.70 0.45
CA ASP A 149 12.11 8.57 -0.18
C ASP A 149 12.50 9.92 -0.80
N ARG A 150 13.41 10.66 -0.13
CA ARG A 150 13.95 11.96 -0.57
C ARG A 150 14.56 11.96 -1.98
N ASN A 151 14.76 10.79 -2.59
CA ASN A 151 15.26 10.67 -3.96
C ASN A 151 14.18 10.90 -5.03
N ILE A 152 12.89 10.81 -4.69
CA ILE A 152 11.78 11.03 -5.65
C ILE A 152 11.69 12.52 -6.02
N GLU A 153 11.86 13.43 -5.06
CA GLU A 153 11.86 14.89 -5.28
C GLU A 153 13.00 15.37 -6.20
N LYS A 154 14.10 14.62 -6.30
CA LYS A 154 15.22 14.98 -7.20
C LYS A 154 14.92 14.61 -8.65
N ALA A 155 14.24 13.48 -8.88
CA ALA A 155 13.86 13.04 -10.21
C ALA A 155 12.74 13.91 -10.81
N GLU A 156 11.87 14.49 -9.98
CA GLU A 156 10.80 15.39 -10.40
C GLU A 156 11.31 16.81 -10.75
N LYS A 157 12.48 17.22 -10.26
CA LYS A 157 13.10 18.53 -10.56
C LYS A 157 13.99 18.54 -11.81
N GLU A 158 14.29 17.37 -12.38
CA GLU A 158 15.12 17.22 -13.58
C GLU A 158 14.28 17.12 -14.88
N HIS A 159 12.94 17.16 -14.77
CA HIS A 159 11.98 17.34 -15.88
C HIS A 159 11.19 18.64 -15.69
#